data_AF-A0A5S3WZH9-F1
#
_entry.id   AF-A0A5S3WZH9-F1
#
_cell.length_a   1.000
_cell.length_b   1.000
_cell.length_c   1.000
_cell.angle_alpha   90.00
_cell.angle_beta   90.00
_cell.angle_gamma   90.00
#
_symmetry.space_group_name_H-M   'P 1'
#
loop_
_entity.id
_entity.type
_entity.pdbx_description
1 polymer ?
#
loop_
_entity_poly.entity_id
_entity_poly.type
_entity_poly.pdbx_seq_one_letter_code
_entity_poly.pdbx_strand_id
1 'polypeptide(L)'
;MKVWSVAGCLLLSACSTVPVVHVFHSSLDDTQQKILVSQLEQADINYVLNDLPVPVEYTSDNNTVRLNRFPADQNEALLSQLAEVVHVLGYSGLDVQDFNGEYHRFSEGNYGLYFPGDRSQVRLPDVLHSHNCAMDPFKIELNTSGEWSLTGTVTKGQWQYIDPYLTLMWNDGRGAMQQAYQMTSHIVQTRFGEKPALTFEVMGHRSYAALPIFNCDLQVIFAE
;
A
#
# COMPACT_ATOMS: atom_id res chain seq x y z
N MET A 1 -37.08 -10.99 -65.27
CA MET A 1 -36.55 -9.70 -64.76
C MET A 1 -35.80 -9.99 -63.47
N LYS A 2 -34.50 -9.66 -63.44
CA LYS A 2 -33.61 -9.83 -62.28
C LYS A 2 -33.80 -8.63 -61.34
N VAL A 3 -34.03 -8.88 -60.05
CA VAL A 3 -33.86 -7.86 -59.00
C VAL A 3 -32.97 -8.46 -57.93
N TRP A 4 -31.84 -7.80 -57.72
CA TRP A 4 -30.77 -8.21 -56.82
C TRP A 4 -31.16 -7.84 -55.38
N SER A 5 -31.16 -8.81 -54.46
CA SER A 5 -31.18 -8.51 -53.03
C SER A 5 -29.77 -8.16 -52.57
N VAL A 6 -29.55 -6.90 -52.23
CA VAL A 6 -28.35 -6.45 -51.52
C VAL A 6 -28.59 -6.72 -50.04
N ALA A 7 -28.08 -7.85 -49.54
CA ALA A 7 -27.99 -8.11 -48.11
C ALA A 7 -26.78 -7.33 -47.57
N GLY A 8 -27.05 -6.15 -47.00
CA GLY A 8 -26.05 -5.40 -46.24
C GLY A 8 -25.73 -6.14 -44.95
N CYS A 9 -24.55 -6.78 -44.89
CA CYS A 9 -23.95 -7.19 -43.63
C CYS A 9 -23.56 -5.94 -42.84
N LEU A 10 -24.43 -5.56 -41.91
CA LEU A 10 -24.10 -4.68 -40.80
C LEU A 10 -23.03 -5.39 -39.96
N LEU A 11 -21.78 -4.98 -40.14
CA LEU A 11 -20.68 -5.29 -39.24
C LEU A 11 -21.01 -4.68 -37.88
N LEU A 12 -21.60 -5.47 -37.00
CA LEU A 12 -21.63 -5.20 -35.58
C LEU A 12 -20.18 -5.28 -35.09
N SER A 13 -19.47 -4.16 -35.10
CA SER A 13 -18.30 -3.99 -34.26
C SER A 13 -18.80 -4.11 -32.82
N ALA A 14 -18.74 -5.31 -32.26
CA ALA A 14 -18.83 -5.47 -30.82
C ALA A 14 -17.77 -4.55 -30.23
N CYS A 15 -18.19 -3.55 -29.44
CA CYS A 15 -17.27 -2.76 -28.63
C CYS A 15 -16.65 -3.72 -27.61
N SER A 16 -15.59 -4.42 -28.00
CA SER A 16 -14.75 -5.17 -27.09
C SER A 16 -14.08 -4.11 -26.23
N THR A 17 -14.56 -3.93 -25.00
CA THR A 17 -13.86 -3.09 -24.03
C THR A 17 -12.48 -3.68 -23.84
N VAL A 18 -11.45 -2.88 -24.16
CA VAL A 18 -10.06 -3.26 -23.94
C VAL A 18 -9.90 -3.49 -22.43
N PRO A 19 -9.38 -4.65 -22.00
CA PRO A 19 -9.25 -4.95 -20.58
C PRO A 19 -8.37 -3.91 -19.89
N VAL A 20 -8.67 -3.60 -18.62
CA VAL A 20 -7.89 -2.65 -17.80
C VAL A 20 -7.34 -3.39 -16.59
N VAL A 21 -6.03 -3.31 -16.38
CA VAL A 21 -5.36 -3.85 -15.18
C VAL A 21 -5.12 -2.72 -14.18
N HIS A 22 -5.80 -2.76 -13.05
CA HIS A 22 -5.58 -1.87 -11.90
C HIS A 22 -4.44 -2.44 -11.06
N VAL A 23 -3.31 -1.74 -11.01
CA VAL A 23 -2.08 -2.25 -10.42
C VAL A 23 -1.84 -1.61 -9.07
N PHE A 24 -1.85 -2.41 -8.01
CA PHE A 24 -1.57 -2.01 -6.64
C PHE A 24 -0.09 -2.25 -6.35
N HIS A 25 0.70 -1.18 -6.40
CA HIS A 25 2.16 -1.22 -6.43
C HIS A 25 2.81 -0.53 -5.22
N SER A 26 2.02 -0.18 -4.20
CA SER A 26 2.48 0.59 -3.03
C SER A 26 3.59 -0.10 -2.22
N SER A 27 3.80 -1.40 -2.46
CA SER A 27 4.84 -2.27 -1.90
C SER A 27 6.14 -2.34 -2.70
N LEU A 28 6.16 -1.82 -3.92
CA LEU A 28 7.31 -1.88 -4.81
C LEU A 28 8.21 -0.67 -4.61
N ASP A 29 9.52 -0.87 -4.59
CA ASP A 29 10.48 0.24 -4.60
C ASP A 29 10.54 0.97 -5.96
N ASP A 30 11.17 2.13 -6.00
CA ASP A 30 11.29 2.97 -7.21
C ASP A 30 11.92 2.24 -8.41
N THR A 31 12.80 1.26 -8.18
CA THR A 31 13.44 0.48 -9.23
C THR A 31 12.47 -0.57 -9.77
N GLN A 32 11.80 -1.29 -8.89
CA GLN A 32 10.78 -2.27 -9.23
C GLN A 32 9.60 -1.62 -9.97
N GLN A 33 9.14 -0.44 -9.53
CA GLN A 33 8.06 0.28 -10.22
C GLN A 33 8.44 0.67 -11.65
N LYS A 34 9.69 1.11 -11.89
CA LYS A 34 10.17 1.41 -13.25
C LYS A 34 10.24 0.16 -14.13
N ILE A 35 10.68 -0.96 -13.57
CA ILE A 35 10.70 -2.25 -14.29
C ILE A 35 9.26 -2.66 -14.62
N LEU A 36 8.35 -2.62 -13.65
CA LEU A 36 6.94 -2.94 -13.82
C LEU A 36 6.30 -2.11 -14.95
N VAL A 37 6.40 -0.79 -14.90
CA VAL A 37 5.84 0.11 -15.91
C VAL A 37 6.41 -0.23 -17.29
N SER A 38 7.73 -0.38 -17.39
CA SER A 38 8.36 -0.72 -18.66
C SER A 38 7.89 -2.08 -19.22
N GLN A 39 7.67 -3.07 -18.37
CA GLN A 39 7.20 -4.41 -18.79
C GLN A 39 5.74 -4.38 -19.23
N LEU A 40 4.88 -3.65 -18.51
CA LEU A 40 3.47 -3.47 -18.89
C LEU A 40 3.33 -2.76 -20.25
N GLU A 41 4.11 -1.69 -20.47
CA GLU A 41 4.14 -0.97 -21.74
C GLU A 41 4.68 -1.83 -22.89
N GLN A 42 5.75 -2.60 -22.67
CA GLN A 42 6.30 -3.51 -23.68
C GLN A 42 5.33 -4.63 -24.07
N ALA A 43 4.48 -5.06 -23.15
CA ALA A 43 3.46 -6.07 -23.38
C ALA A 43 2.16 -5.53 -24.00
N ASP A 44 2.07 -4.22 -24.25
CA ASP A 44 0.85 -3.52 -24.71
C ASP A 44 -0.36 -3.77 -23.78
N ILE A 45 -0.10 -3.85 -22.47
CA ILE A 45 -1.13 -4.02 -21.45
C ILE A 45 -1.69 -2.65 -21.10
N ASN A 46 -3.01 -2.51 -21.14
CA ASN A 46 -3.68 -1.30 -20.66
C ASN A 46 -3.85 -1.34 -19.14
N TYR A 47 -3.27 -0.37 -18.43
CA TYR A 47 -3.20 -0.38 -16.97
C TYR A 47 -3.49 0.98 -16.33
N VAL A 48 -3.86 0.94 -15.05
CA VAL A 48 -3.97 2.11 -14.16
C VAL A 48 -3.16 1.81 -12.91
N LEU A 49 -2.21 2.67 -12.59
CA LEU A 49 -1.46 2.60 -11.33
C LEU A 49 -2.35 3.06 -10.18
N ASN A 50 -2.35 2.32 -9.08
CA ASN A 50 -3.16 2.58 -7.91
C ASN A 50 -2.28 2.66 -6.65
N ASP A 51 -2.29 3.83 -6.02
CA ASP A 51 -1.52 4.12 -4.80
C ASP A 51 -2.17 3.56 -3.52
N LEU A 52 -3.34 2.91 -3.63
CA LEU A 52 -3.99 2.27 -2.49
C LEU A 52 -3.10 1.17 -1.87
N PRO A 53 -3.19 0.98 -0.54
CA PRO A 53 -2.47 -0.10 0.12
C PRO A 53 -2.95 -1.46 -0.38
N VAL A 54 -2.01 -2.41 -0.46
CA VAL A 54 -2.33 -3.81 -0.76
C VAL A 54 -3.03 -4.43 0.46
N PRO A 55 -4.18 -5.11 0.29
CA PRO A 55 -4.89 -5.77 1.39
C PRO A 55 -4.00 -6.76 2.15
N VAL A 56 -4.14 -6.81 3.48
CA VAL A 56 -3.27 -7.59 4.38
C VAL A 56 -3.36 -9.10 4.15
N GLU A 57 -4.49 -9.59 3.62
CA GLU A 57 -4.66 -10.99 3.23
C GLU A 57 -3.70 -11.41 2.10
N TYR A 58 -3.31 -10.46 1.24
CA TYR A 58 -2.40 -10.69 0.11
C TYR A 58 -0.92 -10.58 0.48
N THR A 59 -0.59 -10.13 1.69
CA THR A 59 0.79 -10.03 2.19
C THR A 59 1.22 -11.24 3.02
N SER A 60 0.39 -12.29 3.08
CA SER A 60 0.70 -13.55 3.76
C SER A 60 1.77 -14.38 3.04
N ASP A 61 1.87 -14.21 1.72
CA ASP A 61 2.90 -14.78 0.86
C ASP A 61 3.58 -13.63 0.11
N ASN A 62 4.80 -13.28 0.53
CA ASN A 62 5.55 -12.15 -0.05
C ASN A 62 6.16 -12.46 -1.43
N ASN A 63 5.97 -13.67 -1.95
CA ASN A 63 6.60 -14.13 -3.19
C ASN A 63 5.58 -14.48 -4.29
N THR A 64 4.28 -14.31 -4.04
CA THR A 64 3.21 -14.61 -5.01
C THR A 64 2.33 -13.38 -5.22
N VAL A 65 2.28 -12.89 -6.47
CA VAL A 65 1.41 -11.78 -6.87
C VAL A 65 -0.02 -12.28 -7.03
N ARG A 66 -1.00 -11.51 -6.57
CA ARG A 66 -2.42 -11.86 -6.71
C ARG A 66 -3.05 -11.12 -7.88
N LEU A 67 -3.86 -11.82 -8.66
CA LEU A 67 -4.68 -11.24 -9.71
C LEU A 67 -6.14 -11.54 -9.45
N ASN A 68 -6.94 -10.52 -9.16
CA ASN A 68 -8.39 -10.65 -9.12
C ASN A 68 -8.99 -10.34 -10.49
N ARG A 69 -9.95 -11.15 -10.94
CA ARG A 69 -10.67 -10.94 -12.22
C ARG A 69 -12.15 -11.21 -12.09
N PHE A 70 -12.93 -10.81 -13.10
CA PHE A 70 -14.29 -11.31 -13.26
C PHE A 70 -14.26 -12.78 -13.72
N PRO A 71 -15.07 -13.71 -13.15
CA PRO A 71 -14.98 -15.14 -13.46
C PRO A 71 -15.18 -15.51 -14.94
N ALA A 72 -15.92 -14.70 -15.70
CA ALA A 72 -16.16 -14.95 -17.12
C ALA A 72 -15.05 -14.41 -18.02
N ASP A 73 -14.08 -13.67 -17.48
CA ASP A 73 -12.96 -13.13 -18.25
C ASP A 73 -11.95 -14.24 -18.58
N GLN A 74 -11.99 -14.74 -19.81
CA GLN A 74 -11.11 -15.81 -20.32
C GLN A 74 -9.96 -15.30 -21.19
N ASN A 75 -9.33 -14.18 -20.81
CA ASN A 75 -8.24 -13.60 -21.57
C ASN A 75 -6.89 -14.28 -21.24
N GLU A 76 -6.70 -15.51 -21.69
CA GLU A 76 -5.49 -16.31 -21.43
C GLU A 76 -4.20 -15.62 -21.92
N ALA A 77 -4.28 -14.83 -23.00
CA ALA A 77 -3.13 -14.07 -23.49
C ALA A 77 -2.68 -13.02 -22.47
N LEU A 78 -3.63 -12.24 -21.94
CA LEU A 78 -3.34 -11.26 -20.87
C LEU A 78 -2.78 -11.93 -19.62
N LEU A 79 -3.37 -13.07 -19.20
CA LEU A 79 -2.87 -13.80 -18.02
C LEU A 79 -1.42 -14.26 -18.21
N SER A 80 -1.09 -14.78 -19.40
CA SER A 80 0.27 -15.20 -19.70
C SER A 80 1.24 -14.03 -19.74
N GLN A 81 0.84 -12.88 -20.29
CA GLN A 81 1.67 -11.68 -20.31
C GLN A 81 1.90 -11.15 -18.88
N LEU A 82 0.86 -11.10 -18.05
CA LEU A 82 0.97 -10.68 -16.66
C LEU A 82 1.86 -11.62 -15.84
N ALA A 83 1.78 -12.94 -16.07
CA ALA A 83 2.65 -13.90 -15.42
C ALA A 83 4.13 -13.66 -15.77
N GLU A 84 4.44 -13.31 -17.02
CA GLU A 84 5.80 -12.95 -17.44
C GLU A 84 6.28 -11.66 -16.77
N VAL A 85 5.45 -10.61 -16.74
CA VAL A 85 5.75 -9.35 -16.04
C VAL A 85 6.11 -9.62 -14.58
N VAL A 86 5.29 -10.42 -13.90
CA VAL A 86 5.49 -10.82 -12.49
C VAL A 86 6.80 -11.59 -12.30
N HIS A 87 7.13 -12.50 -13.22
CA HIS A 87 8.37 -13.26 -13.17
C HIS A 87 9.62 -12.39 -13.35
N VAL A 88 9.59 -11.43 -14.30
CA VAL A 88 10.68 -10.48 -14.52
C VAL A 88 10.95 -9.62 -13.28
N LEU A 89 9.92 -9.30 -12.50
CA LEU A 89 10.03 -8.58 -11.23
C LEU A 89 10.59 -9.43 -10.08
N GLY A 90 10.83 -10.73 -10.30
CA GLY A 90 11.46 -11.64 -9.33
C GLY A 90 10.49 -12.41 -8.44
N TYR A 91 9.19 -12.34 -8.70
CA TYR A 91 8.18 -13.10 -7.96
C TYR A 91 8.06 -14.54 -8.49
N SER A 92 7.70 -15.47 -7.60
CA SER A 92 7.60 -16.90 -7.92
C SER A 92 6.36 -17.27 -8.75
N GLY A 93 5.32 -16.44 -8.74
CA GLY A 93 4.11 -16.74 -9.50
C GLY A 93 3.03 -15.67 -9.42
N LEU A 94 2.02 -15.90 -10.25
CA LEU A 94 0.77 -15.14 -10.32
C LEU A 94 -0.38 -16.08 -9.92
N ASP A 95 -1.01 -15.81 -8.78
CA ASP A 95 -2.20 -16.53 -8.35
C ASP A 95 -3.47 -15.79 -8.78
N VAL A 96 -4.28 -16.45 -9.61
CA VAL A 96 -5.48 -15.87 -10.21
C VAL A 96 -6.69 -16.25 -9.37
N GLN A 97 -7.42 -15.23 -8.91
CA GLN A 97 -8.59 -15.36 -8.08
C GLN A 97 -9.80 -14.70 -8.73
N ASP A 98 -10.96 -15.33 -8.57
CA ASP A 98 -12.23 -14.81 -9.08
C ASP A 98 -12.89 -13.82 -8.08
N PHE A 99 -12.43 -13.82 -6.84
CA PHE A 99 -12.95 -13.03 -5.73
C PHE A 99 -11.81 -12.55 -4.85
N ASN A 100 -11.94 -11.36 -4.26
CA ASN A 100 -11.03 -10.93 -3.21
C ASN A 100 -11.34 -11.61 -1.85
N GLY A 101 -10.50 -11.36 -0.83
CA GLY A 101 -10.69 -11.91 0.52
C GLY A 101 -12.01 -11.53 1.19
N GLU A 102 -12.70 -10.51 0.67
CA GLU A 102 -14.00 -10.00 1.13
C GLU A 102 -15.16 -10.38 0.18
N TYR A 103 -14.94 -11.26 -0.80
CA TYR A 103 -15.92 -11.66 -1.83
C TYR A 103 -16.37 -10.54 -2.79
N HIS A 104 -15.64 -9.43 -2.87
CA HIS A 104 -15.79 -8.44 -3.94
C HIS A 104 -15.15 -8.94 -5.24
N ARG A 105 -15.73 -8.50 -6.36
CA ARG A 105 -15.27 -8.83 -7.72
C ARG A 105 -15.08 -7.57 -8.53
N PHE A 106 -14.12 -7.61 -9.44
CA PHE A 106 -14.04 -6.61 -10.49
C PHE A 106 -15.20 -6.78 -11.48
N SER A 107 -15.58 -5.67 -12.11
CA SER A 107 -16.46 -5.71 -13.29
C SER A 107 -15.76 -6.39 -14.45
N GLU A 108 -16.55 -6.95 -15.38
CA GLU A 108 -16.05 -7.54 -16.63
C GLU A 108 -15.00 -6.64 -17.31
N GLY A 109 -13.91 -7.26 -17.77
CA GLY A 109 -12.79 -6.57 -18.41
C GLY A 109 -11.91 -5.76 -17.45
N ASN A 110 -12.11 -5.81 -16.13
CA ASN A 110 -11.24 -5.17 -15.16
C ASN A 110 -10.54 -6.20 -14.28
N TYR A 111 -9.27 -5.96 -13.99
CA TYR A 111 -8.41 -6.84 -13.23
C TYR A 111 -7.74 -6.07 -12.11
N GLY A 112 -7.56 -6.68 -10.94
CA GLY A 112 -6.75 -6.12 -9.85
C GLY A 112 -5.46 -6.92 -9.69
N LEU A 113 -4.31 -6.31 -9.94
CA LEU A 113 -3.00 -6.92 -9.80
C LEU A 113 -2.31 -6.39 -8.53
N TYR A 114 -2.06 -7.26 -7.56
CA TYR A 114 -1.59 -6.90 -6.22
C TYR A 114 -0.19 -7.46 -5.98
N PHE A 115 0.81 -6.59 -5.96
CA PHE A 115 2.17 -6.97 -5.62
C PHE A 115 2.30 -7.07 -4.10
N PRO A 116 2.61 -8.24 -3.53
CA PRO A 116 2.75 -8.34 -2.10
C PRO A 116 4.00 -7.56 -1.68
N GLY A 117 3.84 -6.74 -0.64
CA GLY A 117 4.98 -6.17 0.05
C GLY A 117 5.52 -7.13 1.07
N ASP A 118 6.81 -6.96 1.39
CA ASP A 118 7.32 -7.52 2.61
C ASP A 118 6.49 -6.93 3.76
N ARG A 119 6.09 -7.75 4.74
CA ARG A 119 5.36 -7.25 5.93
C ARG A 119 6.14 -6.14 6.65
N SER A 120 7.44 -6.00 6.33
CA SER A 120 8.35 -4.96 6.80
C SER A 120 8.15 -3.59 6.15
N GLN A 121 7.57 -3.49 4.96
CA GLN A 121 7.19 -2.22 4.33
C GLN A 121 5.76 -1.82 4.71
N VAL A 122 5.49 -1.77 6.02
CA VAL A 122 4.44 -0.87 6.48
C VAL A 122 4.96 0.53 6.17
N ARG A 123 4.38 1.19 5.17
CA ARG A 123 4.59 2.61 4.94
C ARG A 123 4.01 3.34 6.15
N LEU A 124 4.85 3.55 7.14
CA LEU A 124 4.49 4.34 8.30
C LEU A 124 4.08 5.74 7.83
N PRO A 125 3.11 6.37 8.51
CA PRO A 125 2.75 7.74 8.18
C PRO A 125 3.98 8.65 8.35
N ASP A 126 4.20 9.52 7.36
CA ASP A 126 5.30 10.48 7.37
C ASP A 126 5.23 11.44 8.57
N VAL A 127 4.04 11.63 9.16
CA VAL A 127 3.81 12.50 10.31
C VAL A 127 2.97 11.80 11.37
N LEU A 128 3.51 11.74 12.58
CA LEU A 128 2.81 11.28 13.78
C LEU A 128 2.55 12.46 14.71
N HIS A 129 1.34 12.53 15.26
CA HIS A 129 0.94 13.53 16.24
C HIS A 129 1.04 12.98 17.65
N SER A 130 1.43 13.81 18.61
CA SER A 130 1.34 13.44 20.03
C SER A 130 -0.09 13.09 20.42
N HIS A 131 -0.26 11.98 21.12
CA HIS A 131 -1.52 11.49 21.68
C HIS A 131 -1.31 11.13 23.15
N ASN A 132 -2.35 11.28 23.98
CA ASN A 132 -2.30 10.96 25.41
C ASN A 132 -0.99 11.44 26.10
N CYS A 133 -0.78 12.75 26.04
CA CYS A 133 0.48 13.39 26.39
C CYS A 133 0.22 14.53 27.38
N ALA A 134 1.08 14.68 28.39
CA ALA A 134 0.99 15.78 29.36
C ALA A 134 1.60 17.09 28.84
N MET A 135 2.27 17.04 27.68
CA MET A 135 2.91 18.18 27.04
C MET A 135 1.98 18.82 26.01
N ASP A 136 2.34 20.02 25.56
CA ASP A 136 1.69 20.65 24.41
C ASP A 136 1.77 19.75 23.16
N PRO A 137 0.76 19.81 22.27
CA PRO A 137 0.75 18.99 21.07
C PRO A 137 1.99 19.19 20.20
N PHE A 138 2.59 18.08 19.76
CA PHE A 138 3.75 18.10 18.87
C PHE A 138 3.60 17.11 17.73
N LYS A 139 4.52 17.19 16.77
CA LYS A 139 4.58 16.31 15.60
C LYS A 139 5.97 15.71 15.46
N ILE A 140 6.01 14.42 15.14
CA ILE A 140 7.23 13.71 14.76
C ILE A 140 7.09 13.38 13.29
N GLU A 141 8.07 13.79 12.49
CA GLU A 141 8.20 13.42 11.10
C GLU A 141 9.07 12.16 11.00
N LEU A 142 8.59 11.13 10.32
CA LEU A 142 9.32 9.90 10.02
C LEU A 142 9.74 9.95 8.55
N ASN A 143 11.04 9.96 8.27
CA ASN A 143 11.53 9.92 6.90
C ASN A 143 11.77 8.48 6.44
N THR A 144 11.72 8.25 5.12
CA THR A 144 11.92 6.92 4.52
C THR A 144 13.35 6.39 4.67
N SER A 145 14.32 7.25 4.99
CA SER A 145 15.71 6.86 5.25
C SER A 145 15.95 6.29 6.66
N GLY A 146 14.91 6.20 7.51
CA GLY A 146 15.03 5.66 8.86
C GLY A 146 15.36 6.69 9.93
N GLU A 147 15.28 7.99 9.64
CA GLU A 147 15.44 9.07 10.61
C GLU A 147 14.09 9.69 10.98
N TRP A 148 14.00 10.19 12.21
CA TRP A 148 12.86 10.98 12.65
C TRP A 148 13.30 12.35 13.14
N SER A 149 12.41 13.33 13.04
CA SER A 149 12.63 14.68 13.58
C SER A 149 11.38 15.22 14.28
N LEU A 150 11.59 15.91 15.39
CA LEU A 150 10.53 16.65 16.08
C LEU A 150 10.34 18.00 15.37
N THR A 151 9.16 18.21 14.77
CA THR A 151 8.86 19.39 13.96
C THR A 151 9.12 20.69 14.74
N GLY A 152 9.80 21.64 14.09
CA GLY A 152 10.13 22.95 14.68
C GLY A 152 11.29 22.93 15.68
N THR A 153 12.05 21.84 15.77
CA THR A 153 13.21 21.72 16.66
C THR A 153 14.41 21.10 15.93
N VAL A 154 15.58 21.10 16.58
CA VAL A 154 16.78 20.37 16.10
C VAL A 154 16.82 18.91 16.59
N THR A 155 15.81 18.49 17.36
CA THR A 155 15.76 17.15 17.96
C THR A 155 15.41 16.12 16.89
N LYS A 156 16.30 15.15 16.72
CA LYS A 156 16.19 14.09 15.72
C LYS A 156 16.82 12.80 16.19
N GLY A 157 16.50 11.70 15.53
CA GLY A 157 17.05 10.39 15.83
C GLY A 157 16.81 9.39 14.71
N GLN A 158 16.89 8.11 15.05
CA GLN A 158 16.64 7.00 14.12
C GLN A 158 15.36 6.28 14.52
N TRP A 159 14.61 5.74 13.57
CA TRP A 159 13.46 4.90 13.84
C TRP A 159 13.62 3.53 13.18
N GLN A 160 12.96 2.53 13.77
CA GLN A 160 12.84 1.20 13.20
C GLN A 160 11.40 0.72 13.36
N TYR A 161 10.88 0.02 12.36
CA TYR A 161 9.59 -0.65 12.43
C TYR A 161 9.78 -2.15 12.27
N ILE A 162 9.26 -2.91 13.23
CA ILE A 162 9.14 -4.37 13.17
C ILE A 162 7.71 -4.65 13.61
N ASP A 163 6.82 -4.89 12.65
CA ASP A 163 5.38 -5.02 12.89
C ASP A 163 5.05 -5.86 14.14
N PRO A 164 4.18 -5.37 15.06
CA PRO A 164 3.47 -4.08 15.06
C PRO A 164 4.22 -2.96 15.81
N TYR A 165 5.54 -3.04 15.95
CA TYR A 165 6.32 -2.20 16.85
C TYR A 165 7.10 -1.11 16.13
N LEU A 166 6.85 0.15 16.51
CA LEU A 166 7.68 1.29 16.15
C LEU A 166 8.68 1.57 17.28
N THR A 167 9.96 1.70 16.97
CA THR A 167 10.97 2.10 17.95
C THR A 167 11.62 3.41 17.51
N LEU A 168 11.56 4.43 18.37
CA LEU A 168 12.29 5.68 18.19
C LEU A 168 13.56 5.64 19.04
N MET A 169 14.70 5.87 18.41
CA MET A 169 16.03 5.90 19.02
C MET A 169 16.57 7.32 18.96
N TRP A 170 17.11 7.81 20.07
CA TRP A 170 17.74 9.12 20.20
C TRP A 170 19.12 8.96 20.82
N ASN A 171 20.11 9.70 20.31
CA ASN A 171 21.43 9.76 20.90
C ASN A 171 21.97 11.18 20.80
N ASP A 172 22.30 11.77 21.95
CA ASP A 172 22.83 13.13 22.05
C ASP A 172 24.35 13.18 22.25
N GLY A 173 25.03 12.04 22.06
CA GLY A 173 26.45 11.88 22.31
C GLY A 173 26.82 11.64 23.78
N ARG A 174 25.87 11.81 24.73
CA ARG A 174 26.06 11.52 26.16
C ARG A 174 25.35 10.24 26.60
N GLY A 175 24.40 9.76 25.81
CA GLY A 175 23.76 8.47 25.98
C GLY A 175 22.76 8.19 24.87
N ALA A 176 22.45 6.91 24.67
CA ALA A 176 21.38 6.48 23.77
C ALA A 176 20.12 6.17 24.58
N MET A 177 18.98 6.67 24.12
CA MET A 177 17.66 6.35 24.64
C MET A 177 16.82 5.76 23.52
N GLN A 178 15.94 4.83 23.86
CA GLN A 178 15.01 4.25 22.89
C GLN A 178 13.63 4.09 23.53
N GLN A 179 12.59 4.33 22.74
CA GLN A 179 11.21 4.08 23.12
C GLN A 179 10.55 3.21 22.07
N ALA A 180 10.04 2.05 22.51
CA ALA A 180 9.23 1.16 21.70
C ALA A 180 7.74 1.46 21.91
N TYR A 181 6.99 1.40 20.81
CA TYR A 181 5.58 1.66 20.75
C TYR A 181 4.88 0.50 20.08
N GLN A 182 3.71 0.12 20.58
CA GLN A 182 2.85 -0.88 19.96
C GLN A 182 1.78 -0.20 19.11
N MET A 183 1.70 -0.58 17.84
CA MET A 183 0.70 -0.06 16.91
C MET A 183 -0.64 -0.78 17.07
N THR A 184 -1.71 0.02 17.08
CA THR A 184 -3.10 -0.45 17.03
C THR A 184 -3.88 0.34 15.98
N SER A 185 -4.48 -0.37 15.02
CA SER A 185 -5.44 0.20 14.06
C SER A 185 -6.85 0.22 14.63
N HIS A 186 -7.54 1.35 14.48
CA HIS A 186 -8.91 1.55 14.97
C HIS A 186 -9.60 2.71 14.24
N ILE A 187 -10.87 2.94 14.57
CA ILE A 187 -11.66 4.08 14.08
C ILE A 187 -11.77 5.13 15.19
N VAL A 188 -11.59 6.40 14.83
CA VAL A 188 -11.81 7.54 15.73
C VAL A 188 -12.92 8.44 15.22
N GLN A 189 -13.72 8.97 16.14
CA GLN A 189 -14.73 9.97 15.82
C GLN A 189 -14.06 11.34 15.64
N THR A 190 -14.18 11.93 14.46
CA THR A 190 -13.71 13.29 14.18
C THR A 190 -14.88 14.23 13.90
N ARG A 191 -14.59 15.53 13.77
CA ARG A 191 -15.59 16.52 13.30
C ARG A 191 -16.08 16.25 11.86
N PHE A 192 -15.37 15.41 11.10
CA PHE A 192 -15.71 15.02 9.72
C PHE A 192 -16.27 13.59 9.64
N GLY A 193 -16.70 13.02 10.76
CA GLY A 193 -17.18 11.65 10.86
C GLY A 193 -16.12 10.68 11.36
N GLU A 194 -16.45 9.39 11.28
CA GLU A 194 -15.55 8.29 11.59
C GLU A 194 -14.37 8.30 10.61
N LYS A 195 -13.14 8.21 11.13
CA LYS A 195 -11.93 8.14 10.32
C LYS A 195 -11.03 7.02 10.82
N PRO A 196 -10.33 6.31 9.92
CA PRO A 196 -9.33 5.34 10.32
C PRO A 196 -8.12 6.03 10.96
N ALA A 197 -7.55 5.38 11.97
CA ALA A 197 -6.42 5.88 12.74
C ALA A 197 -5.49 4.74 13.16
N LEU A 198 -4.20 5.08 13.32
CA LEU A 198 -3.24 4.24 14.02
C LEU A 198 -2.81 4.97 15.29
N THR A 199 -2.82 4.27 16.42
CA THR A 199 -2.19 4.74 17.66
C THR A 199 -0.98 3.85 17.96
N PHE A 200 0.13 4.48 18.29
CA PHE A 200 1.37 3.88 18.74
C PHE A 200 1.49 4.14 20.25
N GLU A 201 1.16 3.12 21.05
CA GLU A 201 1.12 3.21 22.50
C GLU A 201 2.48 2.87 23.10
N VAL A 202 2.93 3.67 24.07
CA VAL A 202 4.20 3.43 24.78
C VAL A 202 4.19 2.06 25.47
N MET A 203 5.12 1.18 25.10
CA MET A 203 5.28 -0.14 25.73
C MET A 203 6.18 -0.14 26.98
N GLY A 204 6.82 1.00 27.27
CA GLY A 204 7.85 1.12 28.30
C GLY A 204 7.51 2.14 29.39
N HIS A 205 8.54 2.61 30.07
CA HIS A 205 8.39 3.62 31.11
C HIS A 205 8.15 5.01 30.52
N ARG A 206 7.17 5.73 31.05
CA ARG A 206 6.88 7.15 30.74
C ARG A 206 7.63 8.10 31.66
N SER A 207 8.94 7.89 31.81
CA SER A 207 9.78 8.66 32.76
C SER A 207 11.07 9.21 32.15
N TYR A 208 11.14 9.34 30.82
CA TYR A 208 12.26 9.97 30.13
C TYR A 208 12.28 11.49 30.38
N ALA A 209 13.05 11.93 31.36
CA ALA A 209 13.19 13.35 31.69
C ALA A 209 14.00 14.12 30.63
N ALA A 210 15.03 13.49 30.04
CA ALA A 210 15.90 14.14 29.05
C ALA A 210 15.23 14.29 27.67
N LEU A 211 14.29 13.40 27.35
CA LEU A 211 13.53 13.44 26.10
C LEU A 211 12.03 13.18 26.36
N PRO A 212 11.30 14.17 26.90
CA PRO A 212 9.93 13.98 27.37
C PRO A 212 8.93 13.51 26.30
N ILE A 213 9.21 13.76 25.01
CA ILE A 213 8.39 13.28 23.89
C ILE A 213 8.27 11.74 23.86
N PHE A 214 9.24 11.00 24.42
CA PHE A 214 9.18 9.54 24.52
C PHE A 214 8.16 9.04 25.55
N ASN A 215 7.61 9.93 26.38
CA ASN A 215 6.60 9.57 27.38
C ASN A 215 5.17 9.62 26.83
N CYS A 216 4.99 10.03 25.57
CA CYS A 216 3.69 10.28 24.96
C CYS A 216 3.35 9.22 23.93
N ASP A 217 2.07 8.86 23.84
CA ASP A 217 1.61 8.04 22.72
C ASP A 217 1.67 8.86 21.43
N LEU A 218 1.65 8.19 20.30
CA LEU A 218 1.65 8.84 18.99
C LEU A 218 0.44 8.37 18.20
N GLN A 219 -0.12 9.23 17.35
CA GLN A 219 -1.31 8.92 16.56
C GLN A 219 -1.23 9.56 15.18
N VAL A 220 -1.76 8.84 14.20
CA VAL A 220 -2.17 9.38 12.91
C VAL A 220 -3.67 9.18 12.75
N ILE A 221 -4.34 10.17 12.16
CA ILE A 221 -5.72 10.06 11.69
C ILE A 221 -5.67 10.32 10.19
N PHE A 222 -6.10 9.35 9.39
CA PHE A 222 -6.03 9.48 7.94
C PHE A 222 -7.16 10.38 7.44
N ALA A 223 -6.80 11.32 6.58
CA ALA A 223 -7.77 12.07 5.79
C ALA A 223 -8.04 11.24 4.52
N GLU A 224 -9.23 10.66 4.42
CA GLU A 224 -9.76 10.17 3.14
C GLU A 224 -9.81 11.30 2.11
#